data_AF-A0A0N5BHG7-F1
#
_entry.id   AF-A0A0N5BHG7-F1
#
_cell.length_a   1.000
_cell.length_b   1.000
_cell.length_c   1.000
_cell.angle_alpha   90.00
_cell.angle_beta   90.00
_cell.angle_gamma   90.00
#
_symmetry.space_group_name_H-M   'P 1'
#
loop_
_entity.id
_entity.type
_entity.pdbx_description
1 polymer ?
#
loop_
_entity_poly.entity_id
_entity_poly.type
_entity_poly.pdbx_seq_one_letter_code
_entity_poly.pdbx_strand_id
1 'polypeptide(L)'
;MKFITIYAVLFLTIPMEVYGASCDQMVSSGYCLNSMYRKIMCENCATQCDALRESAACTLPTKTSACSDQATNCANMAHLCTNPLYDELLATKCSRKCNTCDGKPATTTTTTTTTTTTTVKKAK
;
A
#
# COMPACT_ATOMS: atom_id res chain seq x y z
N MET A 1 -47.17 26.02 -17.70
CA MET A 1 -46.95 25.99 -16.24
C MET A 1 -47.03 24.58 -15.61
N LYS A 2 -47.56 23.56 -16.31
CA LYS A 2 -47.67 22.17 -15.80
C LYS A 2 -46.43 21.29 -16.03
N PHE A 3 -45.54 21.69 -16.95
CA PHE A 3 -44.32 20.95 -17.31
C PHE A 3 -43.12 21.23 -16.38
N ILE A 4 -43.09 22.38 -15.71
CA ILE A 4 -42.00 22.78 -14.81
C ILE A 4 -42.06 21.97 -13.50
N THR A 5 -43.26 21.64 -13.03
CA THR A 5 -43.49 20.79 -11.86
C THR A 5 -43.08 19.33 -12.05
N ILE A 6 -43.00 18.81 -13.29
CA ILE A 6 -42.59 17.42 -13.55
C ILE A 6 -41.06 17.29 -13.44
N TYR A 7 -40.31 18.27 -13.93
CA TYR A 7 -38.84 18.29 -13.81
C TYR A 7 -38.36 18.47 -12.37
N ALA A 8 -39.11 19.17 -11.52
CA ALA A 8 -38.78 19.36 -10.10
C ALA A 8 -38.93 18.07 -9.27
N VAL A 9 -39.81 17.14 -9.65
CA VAL A 9 -40.03 15.89 -8.92
C VAL A 9 -38.99 14.82 -9.28
N LEU A 10 -38.42 14.89 -10.49
CA LEU A 10 -37.40 13.95 -10.95
C LEU A 10 -36.05 14.12 -10.22
N PHE A 11 -35.75 15.32 -9.71
CA PHE A 11 -34.53 15.60 -8.96
C PHE A 11 -34.65 15.40 -7.44
N LEU A 12 -35.86 15.29 -6.88
CA LEU A 12 -36.09 15.13 -5.43
C LEU A 12 -36.22 13.67 -4.96
N THR A 13 -36.25 12.70 -5.89
CA THR A 13 -36.44 11.28 -5.59
C THR A 13 -35.24 10.40 -5.92
N ILE A 14 -34.15 10.98 -6.44
CA ILE A 14 -32.89 10.25 -6.60
C ILE A 14 -32.14 10.43 -5.29
N PRO A 15 -32.11 9.44 -4.37
CA PRO A 15 -31.20 9.51 -3.26
C PRO A 15 -29.81 9.61 -3.89
N MET A 16 -29.09 10.70 -3.59
CA MET A 16 -27.66 10.76 -3.85
C MET A 16 -27.02 9.76 -2.89
N GLU A 17 -27.16 8.47 -3.19
CA GLU A 17 -26.42 7.41 -2.55
C GLU A 17 -25.00 7.61 -3.04
N VAL A 18 -24.25 8.40 -2.28
CA VAL A 18 -22.80 8.31 -2.29
C VAL A 18 -22.53 6.89 -1.83
N TYR A 19 -22.50 5.95 -2.77
CA TYR A 19 -22.07 4.58 -2.54
C TYR A 19 -20.61 4.68 -2.11
N GLY A 20 -20.38 4.85 -0.81
CA GLY A 20 -19.07 4.65 -0.23
C GLY A 20 -18.72 3.20 -0.49
N ALA A 21 -17.79 2.95 -1.42
CA ALA A 21 -17.35 1.60 -1.70
C ALA A 21 -16.75 1.01 -0.42
N SER A 22 -17.17 -0.20 -0.03
CA SER A 22 -16.56 -0.89 1.11
C SER A 22 -15.12 -1.29 0.77
N CYS A 23 -14.29 -1.54 1.80
CA CYS A 23 -12.94 -2.06 1.58
C CYS A 23 -12.96 -3.33 0.69
N ASP A 24 -13.93 -4.23 0.87
CA ASP A 24 -14.06 -5.43 0.05
C ASP A 24 -14.26 -5.13 -1.45
N GLN A 25 -15.09 -4.12 -1.76
CA GLN A 25 -15.32 -3.66 -3.12
C GLN A 25 -14.07 -2.98 -3.71
N MET A 26 -13.41 -2.13 -2.92
CA MET A 26 -12.21 -1.42 -3.35
C MET A 26 -11.04 -2.39 -3.62
N VAL A 27 -10.86 -3.40 -2.77
CA VAL A 27 -9.87 -4.47 -2.97
C VAL A 27 -10.18 -5.27 -4.23
N SER A 28 -11.45 -5.65 -4.44
CA SER A 28 -11.89 -6.35 -5.67
C SER A 28 -11.68 -5.52 -6.94
N SER A 29 -11.65 -4.19 -6.80
CA SER A 29 -11.39 -3.24 -7.88
C SER A 29 -9.90 -2.97 -8.12
N GLY A 30 -9.00 -3.66 -7.39
CA GLY A 30 -7.55 -3.55 -7.56
C GLY A 30 -6.89 -2.36 -6.88
N TYR A 31 -7.57 -1.68 -5.95
CA TYR A 31 -7.08 -0.43 -5.37
C TYR A 31 -5.82 -0.60 -4.50
N CYS A 32 -5.55 -1.81 -4.01
CA CYS A 32 -4.33 -2.13 -3.25
C CYS A 32 -3.04 -1.99 -4.08
N LEU A 33 -3.13 -2.14 -5.41
CA LEU A 33 -1.99 -1.97 -6.33
C LEU A 33 -2.01 -0.63 -7.07
N ASN A 34 -3.12 0.10 -7.03
CA ASN A 34 -3.24 1.40 -7.67
C ASN A 34 -2.45 2.45 -6.88
N SER A 35 -1.43 3.07 -7.49
CA SER A 35 -0.56 4.01 -6.79
C SER A 35 -1.26 5.26 -6.26
N MET A 36 -2.36 5.69 -6.88
CA MET A 36 -3.16 6.81 -6.38
C MET A 36 -3.86 6.47 -5.06
N TYR A 37 -4.38 5.24 -4.96
CA TYR A 37 -5.21 4.82 -3.83
C TYR A 37 -4.45 4.04 -2.77
N ARG A 38 -3.29 3.47 -3.09
CA ARG A 38 -2.57 2.54 -2.22
C ARG A 38 -2.29 3.09 -0.82
N LYS A 39 -1.91 4.37 -0.70
CA LYS A 39 -1.73 4.99 0.62
C LYS A 39 -3.03 4.94 1.44
N ILE A 40 -4.14 5.38 0.86
CA ILE A 40 -5.45 5.39 1.54
C ILE A 40 -5.93 3.98 1.84
N MET A 41 -5.74 3.04 0.91
CA MET A 41 -6.06 1.62 1.10
C MET A 41 -5.25 1.02 2.24
N CYS A 42 -3.97 1.35 2.36
CA CYS A 42 -3.14 0.86 3.45
C CYS A 42 -3.40 1.54 4.79
N GLU A 43 -3.98 2.74 4.80
CA GLU A 43 -4.38 3.41 6.04
C GLU A 43 -5.73 2.92 6.57
N ASN A 44 -6.65 2.51 5.68
CA ASN A 44 -8.05 2.26 6.06
C ASN A 44 -8.52 0.81 5.80
N CYS A 45 -7.88 0.10 4.87
CA CYS A 45 -8.29 -1.23 4.38
C CYS A 45 -7.12 -2.23 4.39
N ALA A 46 -6.12 -2.03 5.26
CA ALA A 46 -4.89 -2.83 5.30
C ALA A 46 -5.18 -4.33 5.39
N THR A 47 -6.11 -4.74 6.27
CA THR A 47 -6.46 -6.15 6.44
C THR A 47 -7.00 -6.80 5.17
N GLN A 48 -7.77 -6.07 4.35
CA GLN A 48 -8.28 -6.60 3.08
C GLN A 48 -7.18 -6.67 2.02
N CYS A 49 -6.30 -5.67 1.96
CA CYS A 49 -5.16 -5.70 1.04
C CYS A 49 -4.12 -6.77 1.42
N ASP A 50 -3.85 -6.95 2.71
CA ASP A 50 -2.92 -7.97 3.21
C ASP A 50 -3.42 -9.40 2.95
N ALA A 51 -4.74 -9.61 2.92
CA ALA A 51 -5.35 -10.88 2.57
C ALA A 51 -5.08 -11.31 1.12
N LEU A 52 -4.81 -10.38 0.20
CA LEU A 52 -4.43 -10.67 -1.19
C LEU A 52 -2.99 -11.22 -1.34
N ARG A 53 -2.13 -11.01 -0.33
CA ARG A 53 -0.69 -11.38 -0.29
C ARG A 53 0.17 -10.62 -1.33
N GLU A 54 1.47 -10.95 -1.35
CA GLU A 54 2.47 -10.42 -2.30
C GLU A 54 2.56 -8.89 -2.33
N SER A 55 2.60 -8.28 -3.53
CA SER A 55 2.75 -6.85 -3.75
C SER A 55 1.52 -6.02 -3.33
N ALA A 56 0.39 -6.67 -3.06
CA ALA A 56 -0.82 -5.99 -2.58
C ALA A 56 -0.76 -5.69 -1.08
N ALA A 57 0.09 -6.37 -0.31
CA ALA A 57 0.18 -6.17 1.12
C ALA A 57 0.73 -4.78 1.48
N CYS A 58 0.17 -4.22 2.56
CA CYS A 58 0.45 -2.88 3.06
C CYS A 58 1.67 -2.81 3.98
N THR A 59 2.34 -3.94 4.19
CA THR A 59 3.62 -3.99 4.90
C THR A 59 4.69 -3.16 4.18
N LEU A 60 5.14 -2.11 4.85
CA LEU A 60 6.20 -1.23 4.36
C LEU A 60 7.57 -1.77 4.76
N PRO A 61 8.60 -1.57 3.93
CA PRO A 61 9.96 -1.88 4.32
C PRO A 61 10.42 -1.04 5.52
N THR A 62 11.25 -1.64 6.38
CA THR A 62 11.84 -0.93 7.51
C THR A 62 13.03 -0.11 7.03
N LYS A 63 13.00 1.21 7.22
CA LYS A 63 14.12 2.11 6.87
C LYS A 63 15.45 1.61 7.45
N THR A 64 16.51 1.67 6.64
CA THR A 64 17.88 1.31 7.04
C THR A 64 18.79 2.55 7.13
N SER A 65 20.01 2.41 7.63
CA SER A 65 21.07 3.43 7.59
C SER A 65 22.29 3.01 6.75
N ALA A 66 22.22 1.86 6.09
CA ALA A 66 23.34 1.32 5.29
C ALA A 66 23.64 2.11 4.01
N CYS A 67 22.70 2.93 3.55
CA CYS A 67 22.83 3.80 2.38
C CYS A 67 22.00 5.08 2.55
N SER A 68 21.95 5.93 1.52
CA SER A 68 21.17 7.17 1.50
C SER A 68 20.14 7.19 0.37
N ASP A 69 19.01 7.85 0.64
CA ASP A 69 18.07 8.24 -0.40
C ASP A 69 18.72 9.27 -1.34
N GLN A 70 18.41 9.17 -2.63
CA GLN A 70 18.82 10.13 -3.66
C GLN A 70 17.73 11.16 -3.95
N ALA A 71 16.46 10.77 -3.82
CA ALA A 71 15.31 11.67 -3.96
C ALA A 71 14.88 12.27 -2.61
N THR A 72 14.31 13.46 -2.65
CA THR A 72 13.90 14.21 -1.44
C THR A 72 12.51 13.84 -0.93
N ASN A 73 11.66 13.27 -1.79
CA ASN A 73 10.26 12.92 -1.49
C ASN A 73 10.06 11.44 -1.09
N CYS A 74 11.13 10.70 -0.77
CA CYS A 74 11.05 9.28 -0.43
C CYS A 74 10.12 8.99 0.76
N ALA A 75 10.01 9.91 1.73
CA ALA A 75 9.07 9.76 2.84
C ALA A 75 7.62 9.57 2.37
N ASN A 76 7.22 10.30 1.33
CA ASN A 76 5.86 10.28 0.80
C ASN A 76 5.61 9.05 -0.08
N MET A 77 6.68 8.49 -0.69
CA MET A 77 6.61 7.36 -1.62
C MET A 77 6.81 5.99 -0.95
N ALA A 78 6.97 5.95 0.38
CA ALA A 78 7.24 4.71 1.12
C ALA A 78 6.22 3.60 0.85
N HIS A 79 4.95 3.99 0.68
CA HIS A 79 3.84 3.10 0.39
C HIS A 79 3.87 2.51 -1.03
N LEU A 80 4.89 2.81 -1.84
CA LEU A 80 5.07 2.26 -3.18
C LEU A 80 6.32 1.39 -3.29
N CYS A 81 7.09 1.21 -2.21
CA CYS A 81 8.36 0.47 -2.25
C CYS A 81 8.21 -0.97 -2.76
N THR A 82 7.08 -1.62 -2.52
CA THR A 82 6.76 -2.99 -2.96
C THR A 82 5.76 -3.01 -4.13
N ASN A 83 5.43 -1.84 -4.68
CA ASN A 83 4.52 -1.74 -5.82
C ASN A 83 5.29 -2.09 -7.10
N PRO A 84 4.82 -3.05 -7.92
CA PRO A 84 5.58 -3.55 -9.06
C PRO A 84 5.82 -2.52 -10.17
N LEU A 85 5.12 -1.37 -10.15
CA LEU A 85 5.36 -0.28 -11.08
C LEU A 85 6.49 0.66 -10.63
N TYR A 86 6.81 0.69 -9.32
CA TYR A 86 7.71 1.68 -8.72
C TYR A 86 8.87 1.08 -7.95
N ASP A 87 8.86 -0.21 -7.67
CA ASP A 87 9.80 -0.90 -6.81
C ASP A 87 11.26 -0.78 -7.30
N GLU A 88 11.53 -0.93 -8.60
CA GLU A 88 12.86 -0.73 -9.18
C GLU A 88 13.35 0.72 -9.05
N LEU A 89 12.47 1.67 -9.37
CA LEU A 89 12.78 3.09 -9.30
C LEU A 89 13.09 3.49 -7.84
N LEU A 90 12.26 3.02 -6.90
CA LEU A 90 12.42 3.31 -5.49
C LEU A 90 13.57 2.54 -4.85
N ALA A 91 13.94 1.37 -5.38
CA ALA A 91 15.16 0.69 -5.00
C ALA A 91 16.41 1.53 -5.29
N THR A 92 16.38 2.28 -6.40
CA THR A 92 17.50 3.14 -6.78
C THR A 92 17.45 4.52 -6.12
N LYS A 93 16.28 5.15 -6.08
CA LYS A 93 16.14 6.56 -5.66
C LYS A 93 15.84 6.73 -4.18
N CYS A 94 15.28 5.71 -3.54
CA CYS A 94 14.83 5.71 -2.15
C CYS A 94 15.34 4.49 -1.40
N SER A 95 16.57 4.07 -1.71
CA SER A 95 17.21 2.84 -1.22
C SER A 95 17.20 2.72 0.30
N ARG A 96 17.48 3.83 1.00
CA ARG A 96 17.44 3.89 2.46
C ARG A 96 16.02 3.72 3.00
N LYS A 97 15.05 4.42 2.40
CA LYS A 97 13.65 4.40 2.82
C LYS A 97 12.98 3.06 2.54
N CYS A 98 13.28 2.43 1.41
CA CYS A 98 12.71 1.14 0.99
C CYS A 98 13.52 -0.07 1.44
N ASN A 99 14.64 0.12 2.14
CA ASN A 99 15.53 -0.95 2.60
C ASN A 99 16.13 -1.83 1.49
N THR A 100 16.58 -1.16 0.43
CA THR A 100 17.03 -1.76 -0.82
C THR A 100 18.45 -1.32 -1.15
N CYS A 101 19.27 -1.15 -0.11
CA CYS A 101 20.68 -0.77 -0.25
C CYS A 101 21.52 -1.83 -0.98
N ASP A 102 21.00 -3.04 -1.16
CA ASP A 102 21.57 -4.11 -1.98
C ASP A 102 21.25 -3.94 -3.48
N GLY A 103 20.53 -2.88 -3.84
CA GLY A 103 20.15 -2.55 -5.22
C GLY A 103 18.99 -3.40 -5.76
N LYS A 104 18.31 -4.18 -4.91
CA LYS A 104 17.20 -5.04 -5.33
C LYS A 104 15.86 -4.42 -4.93
N PRO A 105 14.76 -4.65 -5.69
CA PRO A 105 13.42 -4.22 -5.30
C PRO A 105 13.02 -4.73 -3.93
N ALA A 106 12.25 -3.92 -3.19
CA ALA A 106 11.74 -4.34 -1.90
C ALA A 106 10.72 -5.46 -2.11
N THR A 107 10.95 -6.61 -1.49
CA THR A 107 10.00 -7.72 -1.52
C THR A 107 9.17 -7.72 -0.25
N THR A 108 7.91 -8.13 -0.39
CA THR A 108 7.05 -8.52 0.73
C THR A 108 7.51 -9.87 1.26
N THR A 109 8.73 -9.91 1.79
CA THR A 109 9.20 -11.07 2.54
C THR A 109 8.40 -11.08 3.83
N THR A 110 7.46 -12.03 3.92
CA THR A 110 6.89 -12.45 5.20
C THR A 110 8.06 -12.64 6.15
N THR A 111 8.14 -11.80 7.17
CA THR A 111 8.94 -12.07 8.35
C THR A 111 8.37 -13.35 8.98
N THR A 112 8.72 -14.51 8.42
CA THR A 112 9.01 -15.64 9.27
C THR A 112 10.19 -15.14 10.09
N THR A 113 9.91 -14.80 11.33
CA THR A 113 10.92 -14.72 12.37
C THR A 113 11.71 -16.03 12.31
N THR A 114 12.79 -16.05 11.54
CA THR A 114 13.87 -16.98 11.77
C THR A 114 14.48 -16.52 13.08
N THR A 115 13.92 -17.02 14.17
CA THR A 115 14.66 -17.18 15.41
C THR A 115 15.87 -18.04 15.04
N THR A 116 16.97 -17.39 14.68
CA THR A 116 18.28 -18.03 14.78
C THR A 116 18.50 -18.27 16.26
N THR A 117 18.00 -19.40 16.77
CA THR A 117 18.43 -19.94 18.05
C THR A 117 19.89 -20.31 17.88
N THR A 118 20.76 -19.35 18.18
CA THR A 118 22.16 -19.62 18.43
C THR A 118 22.20 -20.52 19.67
N THR A 119 22.29 -21.84 19.46
CA THR A 119 22.64 -22.77 20.52
C THR A 119 24.05 -22.45 20.98
N VAL A 120 24.18 -21.60 22.00
CA VAL A 120 25.41 -21.47 22.78
C VAL A 120 25.55 -22.77 23.56
N LYS A 121 26.38 -23.68 23.05
CA LYS A 121 26.80 -24.89 23.73
C LYS A 121 27.63 -24.47 24.95
N LYS A 122 27.02 -24.43 26.13
CA LYS A 122 27.73 -24.19 27.40
C LYS A 122 28.46 -25.48 27.79
N ALA A 123 29.77 -25.48 27.62
CA ALA A 123 30.65 -26.49 28.20
C ALA A 123 30.67 -26.33 29.73
N LYS A 124 30.37 -27.41 30.45
CA LYS A 124 30.87 -27.68 31.79
C LYS A 124 30.99 -29.19 31.95
#